data_AF-A0A6F8Y727-F1
#
_entry.id   AF-A0A6F8Y727-F1
#
_cell.length_a   1.000
_cell.length_b   1.000
_cell.length_c   1.000
_cell.angle_alpha   90.00
_cell.angle_beta   90.00
_cell.angle_gamma   90.00
#
_symmetry.space_group_name_H-M   'P 1'
#
loop_
_entity.id
_entity.type
_entity.pdbx_description
1 polymer ?
#
loop_
_entity_poly.entity_id
_entity_poly.type
_entity_poly.pdbx_seq_one_letter_code
_entity_poly.pdbx_strand_id
1 'polypeptide(L)' 'MARVASGAGGGASGLIELRLDSPTGQLLGSFALSNTGGWQSWRTIPGNSASVTGTRTVYLKFASGQPADFVNVNWFHFRR' A
#
# COMPACT_ATOMS: atom_id res chain seq x y z
N MET A 1 4.88 2.04 7.83
CA MET A 1 4.60 0.58 7.69
C MET A 1 3.14 0.38 7.36
N ALA A 2 2.77 -0.80 6.85
CA ALA A 2 1.37 -1.17 6.66
C ALA A 2 1.12 -2.61 7.12
N ARG A 3 -0.08 -2.89 7.62
CA ARG A 3 -0.57 -4.23 7.94
C ARG A 3 -1.60 -4.64 6.90
N VAL A 4 -1.26 -5.66 6.14
CA VAL A 4 -1.97 -6.05 4.92
C VAL A 4 -2.12 -7.56 4.85
N ALA A 5 -3.10 -8.01 4.06
CA ALA A 5 -3.28 -9.41 3.70
C ALA A 5 -3.66 -9.51 2.22
N SER A 6 -3.22 -10.59 1.57
CA SER A 6 -3.57 -10.89 0.19
C SER A 6 -3.75 -12.39 0.02
N GLY A 7 -4.91 -12.78 -0.49
CA GLY A 7 -5.20 -14.13 -0.97
C GLY A 7 -5.16 -14.23 -2.50
N ALA A 8 -4.68 -13.20 -3.20
CA ALA A 8 -4.67 -13.19 -4.66
C ALA A 8 -3.77 -14.30 -5.22
N GLY A 9 -4.20 -14.96 -6.29
CA GLY A 9 -3.53 -16.13 -6.87
C GLY A 9 -2.09 -15.85 -7.34
N GLY A 10 -1.34 -16.93 -7.61
CA GLY A 10 0.06 -16.83 -8.07
C GLY A 10 0.19 -15.92 -9.30
N GLY A 11 1.09 -14.93 -9.22
CA GLY A 11 1.29 -13.90 -10.26
C GLY A 11 0.59 -12.57 -9.97
N ALA A 12 -0.41 -12.56 -9.09
CA ALA A 12 -1.04 -11.32 -8.68
C ALA A 12 -0.12 -10.51 -7.77
N SER A 13 0.28 -9.34 -8.26
CA SER A 13 1.04 -8.34 -7.51
C SER A 13 0.37 -6.98 -7.62
N GLY A 14 0.63 -6.13 -6.63
CA GLY A 14 0.11 -4.78 -6.62
C GLY A 14 0.98 -3.86 -5.78
N LEU A 15 0.75 -2.56 -5.98
CA LEU A 15 1.37 -1.48 -5.24
C LEU A 15 0.28 -0.72 -4.49
N ILE A 16 0.58 -0.40 -3.23
CA ILE A 16 -0.09 0.69 -2.52
C ILE A 16 0.85 1.88 -2.56
N GLU A 17 0.49 2.91 -3.32
CA GLU A 17 1.25 4.14 -3.44
C GLU A 17 0.76 5.18 -2.43
N LEU A 18 1.68 5.87 -1.78
CA LEU A 18 1.38 7.07 -0.99
C LEU A 18 1.57 8.30 -1.87
N ARG A 19 0.50 9.06 -2.10
CA ARG A 19 0.48 10.24 -2.96
C ARG A 19 0.13 11.49 -2.14
N LEU A 20 0.85 12.59 -2.36
CA LEU A 20 0.66 13.84 -1.63
C LEU A 20 -0.36 14.75 -2.35
N ASP A 21 -1.32 15.28 -1.59
CA ASP A 21 -2.37 16.26 -1.95
C ASP A 21 -3.37 15.86 -3.03
N SER A 22 -3.08 14.88 -3.88
CA SER A 22 -4.04 14.31 -4.83
C SER A 22 -3.71 12.85 -5.19
N PRO A 23 -4.66 12.08 -5.77
CA PRO A 23 -4.40 10.71 -6.23
C PRO A 23 -3.31 10.59 -7.31
N THR A 24 -3.01 11.68 -8.03
CA THR A 24 -1.97 11.74 -9.07
C THR A 24 -0.78 12.61 -8.66
N GLY A 25 -0.76 13.11 -7.42
CA GLY A 25 0.27 14.00 -6.90
C GLY A 25 1.61 13.31 -6.69
N GLN A 26 2.51 14.00 -6.00
CA GLN A 26 3.86 13.51 -5.73
C GLN A 26 3.81 12.14 -5.05
N LEU A 27 4.53 11.17 -5.62
CA LEU A 27 4.74 9.87 -5.00
C LEU A 27 5.69 10.03 -3.82
N LEU A 28 5.21 9.78 -2.61
CA LEU A 28 6.04 9.77 -1.40
C LEU A 28 6.74 8.43 -1.22
N GLY A 29 6.12 7.35 -1.67
CA GLY A 29 6.63 6.00 -1.51
C GLY A 29 5.58 4.96 -1.87
N SER A 30 5.96 3.68 -1.77
CA SER A 30 5.06 2.58 -2.08
C SER A 30 5.35 1.34 -1.24
N PHE A 31 4.33 0.48 -1.14
CA PHE A 31 4.41 -0.86 -0.59
C PHE A 31 4.15 -1.86 -1.71
N ALA A 32 5.13 -2.73 -1.97
CA ALA A 32 4.92 -3.88 -2.85
C ALA A 32 4.20 -4.98 -2.09
N LEU A 33 3.20 -5.57 -2.75
CA LEU A 33 2.38 -6.62 -2.19
C LEU A 33 2.51 -7.90 -3.01
N SER A 34 2.70 -9.00 -2.30
CA SER A 34 2.56 -10.36 -2.79
C SER A 34 1.55 -11.12 -1.93
N ASN A 35 1.16 -12.32 -2.39
CA ASN A 35 0.30 -13.21 -1.63
C ASN A 35 0.89 -13.43 -0.21
N THR A 36 0.06 -13.24 0.82
CA THR A 36 0.46 -13.37 2.22
C THR A 36 0.06 -14.69 2.87
N GLY A 37 -0.55 -15.59 2.10
CA GLY A 37 -1.12 -16.88 2.52
C GLY A 37 -2.64 -16.88 2.67
N GLY A 38 -3.33 -15.81 2.27
CA GLY A 38 -4.80 -15.70 2.32
C GLY A 38 -5.32 -14.34 2.76
N TRP A 39 -6.60 -14.08 2.53
CA TRP A 39 -7.27 -12.78 2.80
C TRP A 39 -7.30 -12.33 4.26
N GLN A 40 -7.00 -13.25 5.19
CA GLN A 40 -6.89 -13.00 6.63
C GLN A 40 -5.50 -13.37 7.18
N SER A 41 -4.54 -13.72 6.32
CA SER A 41 -3.16 -13.99 6.71
C SER A 41 -2.38 -12.67 6.74
N TRP A 42 -2.42 -11.99 7.89
CA TRP A 42 -1.91 -10.63 7.99
C TRP A 42 -0.39 -10.55 8.16
N ARG A 43 0.26 -9.67 7.39
CA ARG A 43 1.68 -9.36 7.48
C ARG A 43 1.89 -7.86 7.67
N THR A 44 2.88 -7.49 8.48
CA THR A 44 3.36 -6.10 8.56
C THR A 44 4.51 -5.93 7.58
N ILE A 45 4.34 -5.06 6.59
CA ILE A 45 5.36 -4.79 5.59
C ILE A 45 6.00 -3.40 5.82
N PRO A 46 7.33 -3.30 5.70
CA PRO A 46 8.00 -2.01 5.69
C PRO A 46 7.64 -1.27 4.39
N GLY A 47 7.68 0.05 4.46
CA GLY A 47 7.67 0.91 3.28
C GLY A 47 8.44 2.16 3.60
N ASN A 48 9.02 2.74 2.57
CA ASN A 48 9.77 3.97 2.64
C ASN A 48 8.86 5.11 2.22
N SER A 49 8.95 6.25 2.88
CA SER A 49 8.28 7.47 2.46
C SER A 49 9.25 8.64 2.53
N ALA A 50 9.19 9.54 1.55
CA ALA A 50 9.84 10.84 1.64
C ALA A 50 9.30 11.62 2.86
N SER A 51 10.15 12.47 3.43
CA SER A 51 9.73 13.37 4.52
C SER A 51 8.77 14.43 3.98
N VAL A 52 7.71 14.69 4.74
CA VAL A 52 6.72 15.72 4.45
C VAL A 52 6.59 16.62 5.67
N THR A 53 6.57 17.93 5.44
CA THR A 53 6.42 18.93 6.50
C THR A 53 5.06 19.60 6.42
N GLY A 54 4.54 20.02 7.57
CA GLY A 54 3.24 20.68 7.68
C GLY A 54 2.05 19.74 7.54
N THR A 55 0.85 20.30 7.54
CA THR A 55 -0.40 19.54 7.37
C THR A 55 -0.66 19.33 5.88
N ARG A 56 -0.72 18.06 5.46
CA ARG A 56 -0.97 17.67 4.08
C ARG A 56 -1.93 16.49 4.02
N THR A 57 -2.63 16.35 2.91
CA THR A 57 -3.49 15.20 2.66
C THR A 57 -2.67 14.10 1.99
N VAL A 58 -2.72 12.89 2.52
CA VAL A 58 -2.10 11.71 1.91
C VAL A 58 -3.18 10.81 1.34
N TYR A 59 -3.03 10.48 0.07
CA TYR A 59 -3.87 9.54 -0.66
C TYR A 59 -3.17 8.18 -0.73
N LEU A 60 -3.91 7.11 -0.45
CA LEU A 60 -3.51 5.74 -0.74
C LEU A 60 -4.07 5.35 -2.10
N LYS A 61 -3.21 5.18 -3.09
CA LYS A 61 -3.62 4.72 -4.42
C LYS A 61 -3.27 3.25 -4.58
N PHE A 62 -4.27 2.46 -4.93
CA PHE A 62 -4.16 1.02 -5.17
C PHE A 62 -3.93 0.79 -6.66
N ALA A 63 -2.81 0.16 -7.01
CA ALA A 63 -2.45 -0.13 -8.40
C ALA A 63 -2.12 -1.62 -8.54
N SER A 64 -2.70 -2.25 -9.56
CA SER A 64 -2.57 -3.68 -9.84
C SER A 64 -2.59 -3.91 -11.34
N GLY A 65 -1.82 -4.90 -11.81
CA GLY A 65 -1.83 -5.32 -13.22
C GLY A 65 -3.06 -6.13 -13.61
N GLN A 66 -3.91 -6.49 -12.64
CA GLN A 66 -5.18 -7.19 -12.85
C GLN A 66 -6.36 -6.44 -12.22
N PRO A 67 -7.59 -6.64 -12.74
CA PRO A 67 -8.79 -5.95 -12.26
C PRO A 67 -9.40 -6.57 -10.99
N ALA A 68 -8.93 -7.74 -10.55
CA ALA A 68 -9.46 -8.42 -9.37
C ALA A 68 -8.93 -7.81 -8.06
N ASP A 69 -9.66 -8.06 -6.96
CA ASP A 69 -9.19 -7.73 -5.62
C ASP A 69 -7.80 -8.33 -5.37
N PHE A 70 -6.90 -7.51 -4.85
CA PHE A 70 -5.52 -7.93 -4.60
C PHE A 70 -5.04 -7.69 -3.17
N VAL A 71 -5.75 -6.88 -2.37
CA VAL A 71 -5.31 -6.51 -1.02
C VAL A 71 -6.44 -6.19 -0.06
N ASN A 72 -6.28 -6.66 1.17
CA ASN A 72 -6.93 -6.12 2.36
C ASN A 72 -5.94 -5.24 3.12
N VAL A 73 -6.38 -4.06 3.54
CA VAL A 73 -5.61 -3.15 4.41
C VAL A 73 -6.29 -3.08 5.76
N ASN A 74 -5.54 -3.31 6.83
CA ASN A 74 -6.01 -3.11 8.20
C ASN A 74 -5.61 -1.70 8.67
N TRP A 75 -4.31 -1.43 8.71
CA TRP A 75 -3.79 -0.13 9.11
C TRP A 75 -2.53 0.22 8.33
N PHE A 76 -2.22 1.52 8.29
CA PHE A 76 -0.92 2.04 7.90
C PHE A 76 -0.50 3.11 8.91
N HIS A 77 0.81 3.31 9.08
CA HIS A 77 1.36 4.39 9.90
C HIS A 77 2.64 4.95 9.29
N PHE A 78 2.89 6.24 9.50
CA PHE A 78 4.17 6.88 9.20
C PHE A 78 5.17 6.55 10.30
N ARG A 79 6.38 6.14 9.92
CA ARG A 79 7.49 6.07 10.88
C ARG A 79 8.02 7.49 11.07
N ARG A 80 8.44 7.80 12.30
CA ARG A 80 9.21 9.01 12.59
C ARG A 80 10.62 8.88 12.05
#